data_AF-P70872-F1
#
_entry.id   AF-P70872-F1
#
_cell.length_a   1.000
_cell.length_b   1.000
_cell.length_c   1.000
_cell.angle_alpha   90.00
_cell.angle_beta   90.00
_cell.angle_gamma   90.00
#
_symmetry.space_group_name_H-M   'P 1'
#
loop_
_entity.id
_entity.type
_entity.pdbx_description
1 polymer ?
#
loop_
_entity_poly.entity_id
_entity_poly.type
_entity_poly.pdbx_seq_one_letter_code
_entity_poly.pdbx_strand_id
1 'polypeptide(L)'
;TTAPHVELVDLYDTSDVEVPHVVLNIHFTKGLDMENLLVLQQDVALSIADLMMMGTGEVEEGKELGELELSAVQEAMNQMMGFAATSMSEFFQDTVDMSPPTIKVVKLLEEMEKISGITGNNTIVKVSFDLKIDNLVNSKLVQIVSVEHAKQMINKLLQLSGGVEEQDEPAEVAEAEIVEEHVKKEQL
;
A
#
# COMPACT_ATOMS: atom_id res chain seq x y z
N THR A 1 15.14 2.41 11.36
CA THR A 1 13.75 2.75 11.02
C THR A 1 13.76 3.48 9.70
N THR A 2 13.45 2.80 8.59
CA THR A 2 13.19 3.45 7.31
C THR A 2 11.72 3.83 7.31
N ALA A 3 11.42 5.13 7.38
CA ALA A 3 10.05 5.60 7.22
C ALA A 3 9.62 5.30 5.77
N PRO A 4 8.44 4.69 5.55
CA PRO A 4 7.99 4.43 4.20
C PRO A 4 7.65 5.74 3.47
N HIS A 5 7.75 5.71 2.14
CA HIS A 5 7.28 6.80 1.29
C HIS A 5 5.83 6.53 0.89
N VAL A 6 4.92 7.47 1.15
CA VAL A 6 3.49 7.34 0.85
C VAL A 6 3.10 8.36 -0.21
N GLU A 7 2.46 7.92 -1.27
CA GLU A 7 1.97 8.81 -2.34
C GLU A 7 0.62 8.35 -2.91
N LEU A 8 -0.15 9.32 -3.42
CA LEU A 8 -1.32 9.06 -4.24
C LEU A 8 -0.87 8.98 -5.69
N VAL A 9 -1.25 7.90 -6.37
CA VAL A 9 -0.89 7.66 -7.78
C VAL A 9 -2.13 7.32 -8.58
N ASP A 10 -2.14 7.76 -9.84
CA ASP A 10 -3.10 7.28 -10.82
C ASP A 10 -2.71 5.87 -11.24
N LEU A 11 -3.70 4.99 -11.34
CA LEU A 11 -3.56 3.59 -11.72
C LEU A 11 -2.73 3.40 -13.00
N TYR A 12 -2.90 4.31 -13.96
CA TYR A 12 -2.30 4.24 -15.28
C TYR A 12 -0.97 4.99 -15.39
N ASP A 13 -0.58 5.72 -14.34
CA ASP A 13 0.77 6.30 -14.22
C ASP A 13 1.77 5.20 -13.87
N THR A 14 2.17 4.47 -14.90
CA THR A 14 2.97 3.24 -14.84
C THR A 14 4.42 3.50 -15.24
N SER A 15 4.96 4.64 -14.80
CA SER A 15 6.32 5.07 -15.11
C SER A 15 7.42 4.07 -14.65
N ASP A 16 7.08 3.11 -13.77
CA ASP A 16 8.01 2.13 -13.16
C ASP A 16 7.78 0.64 -13.55
N VAL A 17 6.94 0.33 -14.55
CA VAL A 17 6.32 -1.03 -14.67
C VAL A 17 7.05 -2.02 -15.62
N GLU A 18 8.22 -1.68 -16.17
CA GLU A 18 8.97 -2.59 -17.06
C GLU A 18 9.77 -3.67 -16.33
N VAL A 19 9.13 -4.54 -15.53
CA VAL A 19 9.73 -5.78 -15.02
C VAL A 19 8.61 -6.78 -14.66
N PRO A 20 8.77 -8.12 -14.78
CA PRO A 20 7.85 -9.04 -14.11
C PRO A 20 7.86 -8.80 -12.60
N HIS A 21 6.66 -8.63 -12.04
CA HIS A 21 6.46 -8.42 -10.62
C HIS A 21 5.78 -9.64 -10.01
N VAL A 22 6.15 -9.94 -8.77
CA VAL A 22 5.43 -10.86 -7.92
C VAL A 22 4.45 -10.05 -7.11
N VAL A 23 3.17 -10.40 -7.22
CA VAL A 23 2.08 -9.77 -6.49
C VAL A 23 1.55 -10.75 -5.47
N LEU A 24 1.50 -10.31 -4.21
CA LEU A 24 0.82 -11.01 -3.14
C LEU A 24 -0.41 -10.23 -2.71
N ASN A 25 -1.56 -10.89 -2.70
CA ASN A 25 -2.79 -10.34 -2.15
C ASN A 25 -3.04 -10.94 -0.77
N ILE A 26 -3.20 -10.05 0.21
CA ILE A 26 -3.60 -10.38 1.58
C ILE A 26 -4.91 -9.68 1.86
N HIS A 27 -5.86 -10.43 2.39
CA HIS A 27 -7.13 -9.87 2.82
C HIS A 27 -7.19 -9.90 4.35
N PHE A 28 -7.31 -8.72 4.96
CA PHE A 28 -7.63 -8.62 6.38
C PHE A 28 -9.13 -8.87 6.52
N THR A 29 -9.50 -9.86 7.31
CA THR A 29 -10.88 -10.39 7.40
C THR A 29 -11.61 -9.94 8.65
N LYS A 30 -10.90 -9.41 9.64
CA LYS A 30 -11.45 -9.00 10.93
C LYS A 30 -10.72 -7.78 11.46
N GLY A 31 -11.46 -6.90 12.13
CA GLY A 31 -10.95 -5.64 12.68
C GLY A 31 -10.70 -4.57 11.61
N LEU A 32 -10.25 -4.98 10.43
CA LEU A 32 -10.09 -4.18 9.22
C LEU A 32 -10.50 -5.07 8.05
N ASP A 33 -11.60 -4.76 7.38
CA ASP A 33 -11.99 -5.45 6.14
C ASP A 33 -11.33 -4.72 4.97
N MET A 34 -10.18 -5.22 4.52
CA MET A 34 -9.40 -4.56 3.48
C MET A 34 -8.54 -5.54 2.68
N GLU A 35 -8.45 -5.30 1.38
CA GLU A 35 -7.44 -5.90 0.53
C GLU A 35 -6.14 -5.11 0.58
N ASN A 36 -5.04 -5.84 0.67
CA ASN A 36 -3.69 -5.33 0.72
C ASN A 36 -2.83 -6.04 -0.32
N LEU A 37 -2.41 -5.32 -1.36
CA LEU A 37 -1.47 -5.87 -2.34
C LEU A 37 -0.04 -5.50 -1.98
N LEU A 38 0.84 -6.50 -2.02
CA LEU A 38 2.27 -6.35 -1.92
C LEU A 38 2.90 -6.71 -3.25
N VAL A 39 3.85 -5.90 -3.68
CA VAL A 39 4.49 -5.98 -4.98
C VAL A 39 5.99 -5.95 -4.75
N LEU A 40 6.67 -6.95 -5.30
CA LEU A 40 8.11 -7.07 -5.26
C LEU A 40 8.65 -7.54 -6.62
N GLN A 41 9.90 -7.19 -6.90
CA GLN A 41 10.58 -7.64 -8.11
C GLN A 41 10.81 -9.16 -8.04
N GLN A 42 10.78 -9.82 -9.19
CA GLN A 42 11.01 -11.27 -9.26
C GLN A 42 12.33 -11.72 -8.63
N ASP A 43 13.41 -10.98 -8.85
CA ASP A 43 14.74 -11.32 -8.29
C ASP A 43 14.73 -11.28 -6.76
N VAL A 44 14.01 -10.32 -6.16
CA VAL A 44 13.85 -10.22 -4.71
C VAL A 44 13.08 -11.44 -4.17
N ALA A 45 12.03 -11.87 -4.88
CA ALA A 45 11.27 -13.07 -4.52
C ALA A 45 12.17 -14.31 -4.52
N LEU A 46 13.02 -14.44 -5.55
CA LEU A 46 13.95 -15.55 -5.69
C LEU A 46 15.00 -15.57 -4.57
N SER A 47 15.54 -14.40 -4.20
CA SER A 47 16.45 -14.30 -3.05
C SER A 47 15.76 -14.72 -1.75
N ILE A 48 14.52 -14.28 -1.52
CA ILE A 48 13.74 -14.67 -0.33
C ILE A 48 13.49 -16.18 -0.32
N ALA A 49 13.09 -16.76 -1.46
CA ALA A 49 12.87 -18.20 -1.59
C ALA A 49 14.15 -18.99 -1.28
N ASP A 50 15.28 -18.60 -1.86
CA ASP A 50 16.55 -19.29 -1.66
C ASP A 50 17.00 -19.25 -0.19
N LEU A 51 16.85 -18.09 0.46
CA LEU A 51 17.12 -17.95 1.90
C LEU A 51 16.21 -18.83 2.76
N MET A 52 14.91 -18.90 2.45
CA MET A 52 13.97 -19.80 3.13
C MET A 52 14.32 -21.28 2.95
N MET A 53 14.93 -21.62 1.81
CA MET A 53 15.41 -22.97 1.49
C MET A 53 16.82 -23.26 2.03
N MET A 54 17.32 -22.43 2.98
CA MET A 54 18.66 -22.52 3.58
C MET A 54 19.82 -22.34 2.58
N GLY A 55 19.56 -21.62 1.49
CA GLY A 55 20.55 -21.24 0.49
C GLY A 55 21.37 -20.00 0.87
N THR A 56 21.96 -19.37 -0.14
CA THR A 56 22.84 -18.20 0.02
C THR A 56 22.12 -16.87 -0.23
N GLY A 57 20.94 -16.91 -0.86
CA GLY A 57 20.19 -15.75 -1.34
C GLY A 57 20.69 -15.18 -2.66
N GLU A 58 21.78 -15.72 -3.23
CA GLU A 58 22.27 -15.36 -4.55
C GLU A 58 21.38 -15.98 -5.64
N VAL A 59 20.97 -15.17 -6.60
CA VAL A 59 20.06 -15.56 -7.67
C VAL A 59 20.81 -15.61 -9.00
N GLU A 60 20.67 -16.73 -9.72
CA GLU A 60 21.21 -16.87 -11.07
C GLU A 60 20.43 -16.00 -12.07
N GLU A 61 21.13 -15.33 -12.99
CA GLU A 61 20.49 -14.54 -14.04
C GLU A 61 19.54 -15.41 -14.88
N GLY A 62 18.31 -14.93 -15.06
CA GLY A 62 17.29 -15.62 -15.85
C GLY A 62 16.58 -16.76 -15.11
N LYS A 63 16.83 -16.96 -13.81
CA LYS A 63 16.04 -17.89 -12.99
C LYS A 63 14.59 -17.39 -12.90
N GLU A 64 13.64 -18.30 -13.08
CA GLU A 64 12.22 -18.02 -12.92
C GLU A 64 11.69 -18.63 -11.61
N LEU A 65 10.59 -18.07 -11.10
CA LEU A 65 9.91 -18.59 -9.92
C LEU A 65 9.11 -19.84 -10.28
N GLY A 66 9.51 -20.99 -9.72
CA GLY A 66 8.74 -22.21 -9.75
C GLY A 66 7.76 -22.32 -8.59
N GLU A 67 7.01 -23.42 -8.53
CA GLU A 67 6.01 -23.67 -7.47
C GLU A 67 6.65 -23.76 -6.07
N LEU A 68 7.87 -24.30 -5.98
CA LEU A 68 8.60 -24.41 -4.72
C LEU A 68 9.02 -23.03 -4.21
N GLU A 69 9.59 -22.21 -5.10
CA GLU A 69 10.01 -20.86 -4.75
C GLU A 69 8.81 -19.98 -4.38
N LEU A 70 7.69 -20.08 -5.12
CA LEU A 70 6.46 -19.37 -4.79
C LEU A 70 5.92 -19.77 -3.41
N SER A 71 5.95 -21.06 -3.08
CA SER A 71 5.52 -21.56 -1.77
C SER A 71 6.42 -21.04 -0.64
N ALA A 72 7.73 -21.00 -0.87
CA ALA A 72 8.69 -20.46 0.09
C ALA A 72 8.46 -18.96 0.34
N VAL A 73 8.27 -18.16 -0.73
CA VAL A 73 7.94 -16.73 -0.60
C VAL A 73 6.61 -16.54 0.12
N GLN A 74 5.59 -17.33 -0.23
CA GLN A 74 4.28 -17.26 0.40
C GLN A 74 4.37 -17.53 1.91
N GLU A 75 5.16 -18.52 2.33
CA GLU A 75 5.38 -18.83 3.75
C GLU A 75 6.15 -17.70 4.46
N ALA A 76 7.21 -17.16 3.83
CA ALA A 76 7.95 -16.01 4.35
C ALA A 76 7.01 -14.84 4.63
N MET A 77 6.16 -14.52 3.65
CA MET A 77 5.22 -13.41 3.73
C MET A 77 4.09 -13.69 4.72
N ASN A 78 3.60 -14.93 4.80
CA ASN A 78 2.60 -15.34 5.78
C ASN A 78 3.12 -15.13 7.22
N GLN A 79 4.38 -15.46 7.48
CA GLN A 79 5.01 -15.19 8.78
C GLN A 79 5.17 -13.69 9.04
N MET A 80 5.75 -12.95 8.08
CA MET A 80 5.94 -11.50 8.19
C MET A 80 4.62 -10.77 8.48
N MET A 81 3.55 -11.16 7.79
CA MET A 81 2.25 -10.52 7.88
C MET A 81 1.48 -10.97 9.12
N GLY A 82 1.75 -12.16 9.65
CA GLY A 82 1.26 -12.58 10.97
C GLY A 82 1.80 -11.69 12.10
N PHE A 83 3.10 -11.35 12.05
CA PHE A 83 3.68 -10.38 12.98
C PHE A 83 3.10 -8.97 12.78
N ALA A 84 2.85 -8.56 11.53
CA ALA A 84 2.22 -7.29 11.23
C ALA A 84 0.77 -7.23 11.75
N ALA A 85 -0.05 -8.27 11.55
CA ALA A 85 -1.42 -8.35 12.03
C ALA A 85 -1.49 -8.33 13.57
N THR A 86 -0.55 -9.00 14.24
CA THR A 86 -0.42 -8.92 15.71
C THR A 86 -0.12 -7.50 16.15
N SER A 87 0.85 -6.84 15.52
CA SER A 87 1.21 -5.44 15.81
C SER A 87 0.06 -4.47 15.52
N MET A 88 -0.68 -4.68 14.42
CA MET A 88 -1.88 -3.92 14.09
C MET A 88 -2.98 -4.15 15.13
N SER A 89 -3.14 -5.38 15.64
CA SER A 89 -4.13 -5.66 16.68
C SER A 89 -3.84 -4.91 17.97
N GLU A 90 -2.57 -4.88 18.38
CA GLU A 90 -2.12 -4.10 19.53
C GLU A 90 -2.32 -2.59 19.30
N PHE A 91 -1.97 -2.11 18.11
CA PHE A 91 -2.08 -0.70 17.75
C PHE A 91 -3.54 -0.21 17.68
N PHE A 92 -4.44 -0.99 17.09
CA PHE A 92 -5.86 -0.68 17.00
C PHE A 92 -6.67 -1.07 18.23
N GLN A 93 -6.04 -1.73 19.21
CA GLN A 93 -6.71 -2.30 20.39
C GLN A 93 -7.91 -3.19 20.02
N ASP A 94 -7.81 -3.88 18.90
CA ASP A 94 -8.87 -4.68 18.30
C ASP A 94 -8.27 -5.90 17.61
N THR A 95 -9.01 -7.00 17.50
CA THR A 95 -8.49 -8.22 16.87
C THR A 95 -8.43 -8.05 15.36
N VAL A 96 -7.23 -8.11 14.80
CA VAL A 96 -6.98 -8.11 13.36
C VAL A 96 -6.61 -9.52 12.92
N ASP A 97 -7.44 -10.12 12.07
CA ASP A 97 -7.17 -11.42 11.42
C ASP A 97 -6.94 -11.21 9.92
N MET A 98 -6.16 -12.10 9.30
CA MET A 98 -5.89 -12.08 7.86
C MET A 98 -6.06 -13.46 7.23
N SER A 99 -6.39 -13.50 5.94
CA SER A 99 -6.30 -14.71 5.15
C SER A 99 -4.83 -15.03 4.80
N PRO A 100 -4.49 -16.31 4.53
CA PRO A 100 -3.21 -16.63 3.91
C PRO A 100 -3.00 -15.80 2.63
N PRO A 101 -1.78 -15.29 2.37
CA PRO A 101 -1.50 -14.54 1.15
C PRO A 101 -1.74 -15.42 -0.09
N THR A 102 -2.32 -14.85 -1.15
CA THR A 102 -2.32 -15.48 -2.47
C THR A 102 -1.22 -14.85 -3.32
N ILE A 103 -0.38 -15.69 -3.95
CA ILE A 103 0.78 -15.23 -4.73
C ILE A 103 0.54 -15.47 -6.22
N LYS A 104 0.91 -14.49 -7.05
CA LYS A 104 0.87 -14.59 -8.51
C LYS A 104 2.05 -13.85 -9.13
N VAL A 105 2.55 -14.39 -10.24
CA VAL A 105 3.52 -13.70 -11.10
C VAL A 105 2.74 -13.11 -12.27
N VAL A 106 2.56 -11.79 -12.26
CA VAL A 106 1.66 -11.09 -13.19
C VAL A 106 2.19 -9.72 -13.55
N LYS A 107 1.63 -9.14 -14.62
CA LYS A 107 1.82 -7.72 -14.91
C LYS A 107 1.08 -6.92 -13.86
N LEU A 108 1.79 -6.01 -13.19
CA LEU A 108 1.28 -5.24 -12.06
C LEU A 108 -0.05 -4.51 -12.37
N LEU A 109 -0.21 -4.00 -13.59
CA LEU A 109 -1.42 -3.29 -14.03
C LEU A 109 -2.70 -4.14 -13.87
N GLU A 110 -2.65 -5.45 -14.15
CA GLU A 110 -3.84 -6.31 -14.11
C GLU A 110 -4.39 -6.52 -12.69
N GLU A 111 -3.52 -6.55 -11.67
CA GLU A 111 -3.97 -6.65 -10.27
C GLU A 111 -4.33 -5.27 -9.71
N MET A 112 -3.65 -4.21 -10.15
CA MET A 112 -4.01 -2.84 -9.80
C MET A 112 -5.45 -2.51 -10.26
N GLU A 113 -5.84 -2.90 -11.48
CA GLU A 113 -7.20 -2.74 -12.01
C GLU A 113 -8.27 -3.45 -11.16
N LYS A 114 -7.93 -4.56 -10.50
CA LYS A 114 -8.86 -5.25 -9.60
C LYS A 114 -9.13 -4.44 -8.33
N ILE A 115 -8.10 -3.81 -7.76
CA ILE A 115 -8.28 -2.95 -6.58
C ILE A 115 -9.10 -1.70 -6.94
N SER A 116 -8.75 -1.02 -8.02
CA SER A 116 -9.40 0.24 -8.40
C SER A 116 -10.81 0.03 -8.93
N GLY A 117 -11.03 -1.04 -9.70
CA GLY A 117 -12.32 -1.42 -10.26
C GLY A 117 -13.42 -1.65 -9.22
N ILE A 118 -13.06 -1.93 -7.97
CA ILE A 118 -13.99 -2.02 -6.84
C ILE A 118 -14.54 -0.64 -6.43
N THR A 119 -13.77 0.44 -6.63
CA THR A 119 -14.09 1.79 -6.12
C THR A 119 -14.56 2.79 -7.19
N GLY A 120 -14.41 2.45 -8.48
CA GLY A 120 -14.77 3.33 -9.60
C GLY A 120 -13.88 4.58 -9.73
N ASN A 121 -12.75 4.62 -9.00
CA ASN A 121 -11.81 5.72 -8.98
C ASN A 121 -10.41 5.21 -9.32
N ASN A 122 -9.70 5.91 -10.21
CA ASN A 122 -8.38 5.46 -10.70
C ASN A 122 -7.24 5.82 -9.74
N THR A 123 -7.53 6.43 -8.59
CA THR A 123 -6.52 6.81 -7.61
C THR A 123 -6.31 5.71 -6.57
N ILE A 124 -5.06 5.33 -6.36
CA ILE A 124 -4.63 4.37 -5.34
C ILE A 124 -3.61 5.00 -4.40
N VAL A 125 -3.46 4.43 -3.21
CA VAL A 125 -2.39 4.76 -2.27
C VAL A 125 -1.24 3.77 -2.49
N LYS A 126 -0.06 4.29 -2.85
CA LYS A 126 1.17 3.52 -2.97
C LYS A 126 2.08 3.83 -1.79
N VAL A 127 2.47 2.79 -1.06
CA VAL A 127 3.40 2.87 0.06
C VAL A 127 4.67 2.10 -0.31
N SER A 128 5.81 2.77 -0.35
CA SER A 128 7.10 2.16 -0.69
C SER A 128 7.97 1.99 0.54
N PHE A 129 8.44 0.78 0.76
CA PHE A 129 9.36 0.41 1.83
C PHE A 129 10.72 0.07 1.23
N ASP A 130 11.79 0.61 1.81
CA ASP A 130 13.14 0.15 1.49
C ASP A 130 13.34 -1.25 2.07
N LEU A 131 13.58 -2.23 1.20
CA LEU A 131 13.86 -3.61 1.57
C LEU A 131 15.34 -3.89 1.41
N LYS A 132 15.99 -4.16 2.54
CA LYS A 132 17.41 -4.55 2.60
C LYS A 132 17.57 -5.87 3.33
N ILE A 133 18.25 -6.82 2.69
CA ILE A 133 18.62 -8.11 3.28
C ILE A 133 20.13 -8.23 3.15
N ASP A 134 20.84 -7.97 4.25
CA ASP A 134 22.30 -7.90 4.32
C ASP A 134 22.91 -7.18 3.09
N ASN A 135 23.76 -7.89 2.34
CA ASN A 135 24.38 -7.41 1.10
C ASN A 135 23.73 -8.01 -0.16
N LEU A 136 22.65 -8.79 -0.01
CA LEU A 136 22.05 -9.59 -1.06
C LEU A 136 20.92 -8.84 -1.77
N VAL A 137 20.08 -8.16 -1.00
CA VAL A 137 18.92 -7.43 -1.52
C VAL A 137 19.01 -5.97 -1.11
N ASN A 138 18.87 -5.09 -2.10
CA ASN A 138 18.63 -3.67 -1.90
C ASN A 138 17.58 -3.22 -2.93
N SER A 139 16.31 -3.32 -2.57
CA SER A 139 15.18 -3.07 -3.46
C SER A 139 14.04 -2.37 -2.71
N LYS A 140 12.88 -2.25 -3.36
CA LYS A 140 11.66 -1.69 -2.78
C LYS A 140 10.60 -2.77 -2.66
N LEU A 141 9.95 -2.82 -1.50
CA LEU A 141 8.68 -3.50 -1.33
C LEU A 141 7.59 -2.44 -1.47
N VAL A 142 6.69 -2.63 -2.43
CA VAL A 142 5.60 -1.69 -2.68
C VAL A 142 4.30 -2.30 -2.16
N GLN A 143 3.55 -1.52 -1.40
CA GLN A 143 2.23 -1.86 -0.93
C GLN A 143 1.21 -0.96 -1.65
N ILE A 144 0.12 -1.55 -2.11
CA ILE A 144 -0.96 -0.85 -2.79
C ILE A 144 -2.26 -1.08 -2.01
N VAL A 145 -2.94 0.02 -1.70
CA VAL A 145 -4.20 0.04 -0.97
C VAL A 145 -5.14 1.03 -1.66
N SER A 146 -6.44 0.74 -1.66
CA SER A 146 -7.44 1.70 -2.17
C SER A 146 -7.49 2.94 -1.27
N VAL A 147 -7.85 4.09 -1.85
CA VAL A 147 -8.05 5.32 -1.06
C VAL A 147 -9.15 5.13 -0.02
N GLU A 148 -10.16 4.32 -0.31
CA GLU A 148 -11.25 4.00 0.61
C GLU A 148 -10.73 3.25 1.85
N HIS A 149 -10.00 2.15 1.67
CA HIS A 149 -9.45 1.38 2.79
C HIS A 149 -8.44 2.21 3.60
N ALA A 150 -7.64 3.05 2.95
CA ALA A 150 -6.73 3.96 3.64
C ALA A 150 -7.49 4.95 4.54
N LYS A 151 -8.59 5.54 4.05
CA LYS A 151 -9.46 6.42 4.85
C LYS A 151 -10.10 5.68 6.02
N GLN A 152 -10.58 4.46 5.81
CA GLN A 152 -11.15 3.63 6.88
C GLN A 152 -10.11 3.38 8.00
N MET A 153 -8.87 3.06 7.63
CA MET A 153 -7.77 2.86 8.58
C MET A 153 -7.47 4.13 9.38
N ILE A 154 -7.40 5.29 8.72
CA ILE A 154 -7.18 6.59 9.36
C ILE A 154 -8.33 6.93 10.32
N ASN A 155 -9.58 6.76 9.89
CA ASN A 155 -10.75 7.04 10.72
C ASN A 155 -10.76 6.17 11.99
N LYS A 156 -10.45 4.87 11.86
CA LYS A 156 -10.31 3.98 13.01
C LYS A 156 -9.23 4.46 13.98
N LEU A 157 -8.10 4.94 13.46
CA LEU A 157 -7.01 5.49 14.27
C LEU A 157 -7.42 6.77 15.00
N LEU A 158 -8.11 7.69 14.32
CA LEU A 158 -8.59 8.94 14.90
C LEU A 158 -9.58 8.69 16.05
N GLN A 159 -10.50 7.74 15.88
CA GLN A 159 -11.46 7.33 16.92
C GLN A 159 -10.75 6.82 18.19
N LEU A 160 -9.67 6.05 18.05
CA LEU A 160 -8.89 5.54 19.18
C LEU A 160 -8.08 6.64 19.89
N SER A 161 -7.67 7.68 19.16
CA SER A 161 -6.91 8.80 19.71
C SER A 161 -7.76 9.87 20.42
N GLY A 162 -9.08 9.68 20.51
CA GLY A 162 -10.01 10.59 21.19
C GLY A 162 -10.37 11.85 20.38
N GLY A 163 -10.23 11.81 19.06
CA GLY A 163 -10.46 12.96 18.17
C GLY A 163 -11.85 13.03 17.55
N VAL A 164 -12.69 13.89 18.16
CA VAL A 164 -13.85 14.65 17.63
C VAL A 164 -14.98 13.88 16.96
N GLU A 165 -16.14 13.83 17.63
CA GLU A 165 -17.44 13.65 16.99
C GLU A 165 -17.63 14.77 15.94
N GLU A 166 -17.75 14.43 14.66
CA GLU A 166 -18.28 15.35 13.66
C GLU A 166 -19.74 15.66 14.04
N GLN A 167 -19.97 16.79 14.72
CA GLN A 167 -21.25 17.46 14.66
C GLN A 167 -21.38 18.06 13.28
N ASP A 168 -22.21 17.41 12.46
CA ASP A 168 -22.73 17.89 11.19
C ASP A 168 -23.53 19.19 11.44
N GLU A 169 -22.86 20.34 11.47
CA GLU A 169 -23.51 21.64 11.33
C GLU A 169 -23.35 22.12 9.87
N PRO A 170 -24.45 22.46 9.16
CA PRO A 170 -24.36 22.93 7.79
C PRO A 170 -23.64 24.28 7.74
N ALA A 171 -22.55 24.36 7.00
CA ALA A 171 -21.85 25.61 6.73
C ALA A 171 -22.75 26.55 5.88
N GLU A 172 -23.31 27.56 6.53
CA GLU A 172 -23.95 28.70 5.86
C GLU A 172 -22.86 29.54 5.19
N VAL A 173 -22.92 29.59 3.86
CA VAL A 173 -21.94 30.29 3.02
C VAL A 173 -22.17 31.80 3.14
N ALA A 174 -21.33 32.49 3.90
CA ALA A 174 -21.31 33.95 3.92
C ALA A 174 -20.62 34.47 2.64
N GLU A 175 -21.43 35.04 1.75
CA GLU A 175 -21.01 35.77 0.55
C GLU A 175 -20.17 37.00 0.96
N ALA A 176 -18.90 37.04 0.54
CA ALA A 176 -18.03 38.20 0.76
C ALA A 176 -18.33 39.29 -0.28
N GLU A 177 -18.93 40.39 0.19
CA GLU A 177 -19.16 41.63 -0.54
C GLU A 177 -17.81 42.31 -0.86
N ILE A 178 -17.49 42.41 -2.15
CA ILE A 178 -16.27 43.06 -2.65
C ILE A 178 -16.54 44.57 -2.73
N VAL A 179 -15.97 45.35 -1.80
CA VAL A 179 -15.96 46.82 -1.89
C VAL A 179 -14.65 47.26 -2.55
N GLU A 180 -14.68 47.56 -3.85
CA GLU A 180 -13.60 48.32 -4.51
C GLU A 180 -13.82 49.82 -4.26
N GLU A 181 -12.97 50.39 -3.41
CA GLU A 181 -12.88 51.83 -3.17
C GLU A 181 -12.08 52.53 -4.28
N HIS A 182 -12.67 53.61 -4.77
CA HIS A 182 -12.18 54.54 -5.79
C HIS A 182 -10.70 54.92 -5.68
N VAL A 183 -9.97 54.86 -6.81
CA VAL A 183 -8.81 55.74 -7.06
C VAL A 183 -9.13 56.68 -8.21
N LYS A 184 -9.40 57.94 -7.86
CA LYS A 184 -9.59 59.06 -8.77
C LYS A 184 -8.29 59.89 -8.79
N LYS A 185 -7.64 59.98 -9.95
CA LYS A 185 -6.74 61.08 -10.39
C LYS A 185 -6.93 61.19 -11.91
N GLU A 186 -7.66 62.18 -12.42
CA GLU A 186 -7.11 63.46 -12.95
C GLU A 186 -5.94 63.22 -13.91
N GLN A 187 -5.96 63.62 -15.18
CA GLN A 187 -6.18 64.98 -15.69
C GLN A 187 -6.51 64.99 -17.20
N LEU A 188 -7.21 66.05 -17.59
CA LEU A 188 -7.20 66.82 -18.85
C LEU A 188 -6.85 66.13 -20.18
#